data_AF-A0A2V9HJU2-F1
#
_entry.id   AF-A0A2V9HJU2-F1
#
_cell.length_a   1.000
_cell.length_b   1.000
_cell.length_c   1.000
_cell.angle_alpha   90.00
_cell.angle_beta   90.00
_cell.angle_gamma   90.00
#
_symmetry.space_group_name_H-M   'P 1'
#
loop_
_entity.id
_entity.type
_entity.pdbx_description
1 polymer ?
#
loop_
_entity_poly.entity_id
_entity_poly.type
_entity_poly.pdbx_seq_one_letter_code
_entity_poly.pdbx_strand_id
1 'polypeptide(L)'
;MHLKQSPLVERPPDHKEERRRNPRREVQGVIFLKFLKSDLRSAPIRAFLIDMSASGFRASHTSKELCSGQEVAFCHDAVKGMARVVWTRIVGQSVESGFLFCQGKHKE
;
A
#
# COMPACT_ATOMS: atom_id res chain seq x y z
N MET A 1 12.83 -17.89 59.43
CA MET A 1 11.78 -17.74 58.40
C MET A 1 11.97 -16.39 57.71
N HIS A 2 12.65 -16.33 56.58
CA HIS A 2 12.75 -15.09 55.78
C HIS A 2 12.54 -15.46 54.30
N LEU A 3 11.30 -15.29 53.84
CA LEU A 3 10.94 -15.35 52.42
C LEU A 3 11.39 -14.04 51.77
N LYS A 4 12.40 -14.08 50.91
CA LYS A 4 12.77 -12.95 50.07
C LYS A 4 11.83 -12.92 48.87
N GLN A 5 11.05 -11.83 48.77
CA GLN A 5 10.21 -11.52 47.62
C GLN A 5 11.07 -11.33 46.38
N SER A 6 10.70 -12.04 45.32
CA SER A 6 11.25 -11.89 43.98
C SER A 6 10.82 -10.53 43.40
N PRO A 7 11.71 -9.76 42.75
CA PRO A 7 11.29 -8.55 42.06
C PRO A 7 10.56 -8.95 40.78
N LEU A 8 9.28 -8.61 40.69
CA LEU A 8 8.53 -8.62 39.45
C LEU A 8 9.21 -7.64 38.49
N VAL A 9 9.90 -8.16 37.49
CA VAL A 9 10.41 -7.36 36.37
C VAL A 9 9.20 -6.81 35.63
N GLU A 10 8.93 -5.52 35.80
CA GLU A 10 8.00 -4.79 34.96
C GLU A 10 8.47 -4.89 33.51
N ARG A 11 7.71 -5.62 32.69
CA ARG A 11 7.95 -5.64 31.24
C ARG A 11 7.62 -4.26 30.70
N PRO A 12 8.53 -3.60 29.96
CA PRO A 12 8.19 -2.34 29.32
C PRO A 12 7.04 -2.56 28.33
N PRO A 13 6.19 -1.55 28.10
CA PRO A 13 5.07 -1.67 27.19
C PRO A 13 5.56 -2.09 25.80
N ASP A 14 4.82 -2.98 25.14
CA ASP A 14 5.03 -3.38 23.74
C ASP A 14 4.97 -2.12 22.85
N HIS A 15 6.11 -1.44 22.70
CA HIS A 15 6.28 -0.40 21.70
C HIS A 15 6.27 -1.11 20.35
N LYS A 16 5.10 -1.16 19.72
CA LYS A 16 4.99 -1.58 18.33
C LYS A 16 5.84 -0.62 17.50
N GLU A 17 7.06 -1.01 17.19
CA GLU A 17 7.97 -0.24 16.36
C GLU A 17 7.25 0.11 15.05
N GLU A 18 7.18 1.41 14.74
CA GLU A 18 6.66 1.85 13.46
C GLU A 18 7.60 1.35 12.36
N ARG A 19 7.11 0.42 11.53
CA ARG A 19 7.89 -0.23 10.48
C ARG A 19 7.92 0.60 9.18
N ARG A 20 7.10 1.65 9.07
CA ARG A 20 7.06 2.51 7.88
C ARG A 20 8.25 3.45 7.86
N ARG A 21 8.94 3.49 6.71
CA ARG A 21 10.05 4.41 6.47
C ARG A 21 9.61 5.84 6.11
N ASN A 22 8.38 6.01 5.63
CA ASN A 22 7.87 7.29 5.17
C ASN A 22 6.51 7.59 5.81
N PRO A 23 6.28 8.84 6.27
CA PRO A 23 4.96 9.26 6.72
C PRO A 23 3.95 9.17 5.57
N ARG A 24 2.69 8.93 5.91
CA ARG A 24 1.58 8.87 4.96
C ARG A 24 0.67 10.07 5.19
N ARG A 25 0.33 10.76 4.11
CA ARG A 25 -0.66 11.84 4.11
C ARG A 25 -1.96 11.29 3.55
N GLU A 26 -3.07 11.52 4.26
CA GLU A 26 -4.40 11.22 3.74
C GLU A 26 -4.62 12.00 2.44
N VAL A 27 -5.10 11.31 1.42
CA VAL A 27 -5.41 11.89 0.12
C VAL A 27 -6.69 11.25 -0.36
N GLN A 28 -7.68 12.08 -0.67
CA GLN A 28 -8.90 11.66 -1.35
C GLN A 28 -8.80 12.02 -2.82
N GLY A 29 -9.11 11.07 -3.70
CA GLY A 29 -8.97 11.27 -5.13
C GLY A 29 -9.23 9.99 -5.91
N VAL A 30 -9.36 10.12 -7.22
CA VAL A 30 -9.53 8.97 -8.13
C VAL A 30 -8.21 8.65 -8.79
N ILE A 31 -7.81 7.39 -8.77
CA ILE A 31 -6.63 6.89 -9.46
C ILE A 31 -7.04 5.76 -10.41
N PHE A 32 -6.53 5.80 -11.63
CA PHE A 32 -6.75 4.76 -12.63
C PHE A 32 -5.55 3.83 -12.66
N LEU A 33 -5.79 2.52 -12.61
CA LEU A 33 -4.75 1.48 -12.63
C LEU A 33 -4.91 0.61 -13.88
N LYS A 34 -3.80 0.32 -14.56
CA LYS A 34 -3.78 -0.59 -15.72
C LYS A 34 -2.69 -1.63 -15.55
N PHE A 35 -3.04 -2.90 -15.73
CA PHE A 35 -2.05 -3.99 -15.76
C PHE A 35 -1.11 -3.82 -16.95
N LEU A 36 0.20 -3.96 -16.72
CA LEU A 36 1.18 -3.85 -17.80
C LEU A 36 1.16 -5.01 -18.78
N LYS A 37 0.89 -6.22 -18.29
CA LYS A 37 0.95 -7.47 -19.07
C LYS A 37 -0.42 -7.92 -19.57
N SER A 38 -1.46 -7.11 -19.38
CA SER A 38 -2.80 -7.42 -19.89
C SER A 38 -2.95 -6.85 -21.29
N ASP A 39 -3.75 -7.53 -22.11
CA ASP A 39 -4.09 -7.08 -23.46
C ASP A 39 -4.48 -5.60 -23.46
N LEU A 40 -4.09 -4.89 -24.53
CA LEU A 40 -4.34 -3.45 -24.70
C LEU A 40 -5.80 -3.02 -24.49
N ARG A 41 -6.74 -3.97 -24.59
CA ARG A 41 -8.20 -3.81 -24.49
C ARG A 41 -8.76 -3.79 -23.07
N SER A 42 -7.98 -4.12 -22.05
CA SER A 42 -8.48 -4.10 -20.67
C SER A 42 -8.71 -2.66 -20.20
N ALA A 43 -9.95 -2.38 -19.80
CA ALA A 43 -10.32 -1.08 -19.24
C ALA A 43 -9.54 -0.81 -17.95
N PRO A 44 -9.13 0.45 -17.68
CA PRO A 44 -8.43 0.78 -16.45
C PRO A 44 -9.34 0.57 -15.24
N ILE A 45 -8.77 0.02 -14.17
CA ILE A 45 -9.43 -0.12 -12.88
C ILE A 45 -9.51 1.27 -12.26
N ARG A 46 -10.73 1.75 -12.04
CA ARG A 46 -10.97 2.96 -11.25
C ARG A 46 -10.86 2.62 -9.77
N ALA A 47 -10.01 3.34 -9.05
CA ALA A 47 -9.78 3.18 -7.63
C ALA A 47 -9.84 4.54 -6.91
N PHE A 48 -10.03 4.51 -5.60
CA PHE A 48 -10.06 5.69 -4.74
C PHE A 48 -8.84 5.70 -3.83
N LEU A 49 -8.09 6.81 -3.83
CA LEU A 49 -6.97 6.99 -2.92
C LEU A 49 -7.44 7.08 -1.47
N ILE A 50 -6.64 6.50 -0.58
CA ILE A 50 -6.80 6.56 0.88
C ILE A 50 -5.68 7.43 1.46
N ASP A 51 -4.44 7.14 1.10
CA ASP A 51 -3.27 7.93 1.45
C ASP A 51 -2.12 7.72 0.47
N MET A 52 -1.14 8.62 0.55
CA MET A 52 0.10 8.57 -0.21
C MET A 52 1.31 8.85 0.69
N SER A 53 2.46 8.33 0.29
CA SER A 53 3.78 8.69 0.81
C SER A 53 4.75 8.92 -0.35
N ALA A 54 5.98 9.34 -0.03
CA ALA A 54 7.05 9.46 -1.03
C ALA A 54 7.36 8.15 -1.78
N SER A 55 7.02 7.00 -1.20
CA SER A 55 7.35 5.67 -1.75
C SER A 55 6.16 4.94 -2.38
N GLY A 56 4.92 5.42 -2.21
CA GLY A 56 3.76 4.71 -2.73
C GLY A 56 2.43 5.23 -2.23
N PHE A 57 1.38 4.43 -2.38
CA PHE A 57 0.01 4.83 -2.01
C PHE A 57 -0.85 3.66 -1.56
N ARG A 58 -2.00 3.95 -0.97
CA ARG A 58 -3.10 2.99 -0.72
C ARG A 58 -4.32 3.42 -1.50
N ALA A 59 -5.01 2.44 -2.09
CA ALA A 59 -6.25 2.70 -2.79
C ALA A 59 -7.28 1.58 -2.55
N SER A 60 -8.56 1.96 -2.55
CA SER A 60 -9.70 1.05 -2.55
C SER A 60 -10.25 0.89 -3.97
N HIS A 61 -10.58 -0.34 -4.36
CA HIS A 61 -11.12 -0.70 -5.67
C HIS A 61 -12.03 -1.92 -5.58
N THR A 62 -12.74 -2.25 -6.65
CA THR A 62 -13.60 -3.44 -6.74
C THR A 62 -12.97 -4.59 -7.53
N SER A 63 -11.83 -4.35 -8.20
CA SER A 63 -11.14 -5.39 -8.97
C SER A 63 -10.63 -6.51 -8.07
N LYS A 64 -10.92 -7.76 -8.47
CA LYS A 64 -10.43 -8.99 -7.84
C LYS A 64 -9.15 -9.54 -8.49
N GLU A 65 -8.68 -8.89 -9.54
CA GLU A 65 -7.55 -9.35 -10.36
C GLU A 65 -6.20 -8.83 -9.86
N LEU A 66 -6.22 -7.81 -8.98
CA LEU A 66 -5.01 -7.24 -8.38
C LEU A 66 -4.49 -8.16 -7.26
N CYS A 67 -3.29 -8.68 -7.49
CA CYS A 67 -2.56 -9.57 -6.60
C CYS A 67 -1.18 -9.01 -6.29
N SER A 68 -0.64 -9.35 -5.11
CA SER A 68 0.72 -8.92 -4.71
C SER A 68 1.78 -9.35 -5.72
N GLY A 69 2.78 -8.49 -5.92
CA GLY A 69 3.87 -8.67 -6.87
C GLY A 69 3.59 -8.15 -8.28
N GLN A 70 2.33 -7.97 -8.66
CA GLN A 70 1.97 -7.43 -9.98
C GLN A 70 2.32 -5.94 -10.11
N GLU A 71 2.70 -5.54 -11.32
CA GLU A 71 2.96 -4.14 -11.66
C GLU A 71 1.81 -3.54 -12.47
N VAL A 72 1.45 -2.31 -12.12
CA VAL A 72 0.41 -1.52 -12.75
C VAL A 72 0.94 -0.15 -13.15
N ALA A 73 0.56 0.30 -14.33
CA ALA A 73 0.61 1.71 -14.64
C ALA A 73 -0.50 2.42 -13.86
N PHE A 74 -0.20 3.59 -13.30
CA PHE A 74 -1.19 4.41 -12.63
C PHE A 74 -1.25 5.81 -13.25
N CYS A 75 -2.43 6.42 -13.15
CA CYS A 75 -2.66 7.82 -13.51
C CYS A 75 -3.54 8.47 -12.44
N HIS A 76 -3.08 9.59 -11.88
CA HIS A 76 -3.79 10.43 -10.92
C HIS A 76 -3.56 11.89 -11.32
N ASP A 77 -4.63 12.62 -11.63
CA ASP A 77 -4.56 13.97 -12.22
C ASP A 77 -3.58 14.03 -13.42
N ALA A 78 -2.54 14.86 -13.33
CA ALA A 78 -1.48 14.98 -14.33
C ALA A 78 -0.25 14.07 -14.07
N VAL A 79 -0.28 13.27 -13.00
CA VAL A 79 0.83 12.40 -12.61
C VAL A 79 0.57 10.96 -13.06
N LYS A 80 1.51 10.42 -13.81
CA LYS A 80 1.51 9.03 -14.28
C LYS A 80 2.79 8.33 -13.86
N GLY A 81 2.71 7.03 -13.64
CA GLY A 81 3.88 6.25 -13.26
C GLY A 81 3.59 4.76 -13.16
N MET A 82 4.54 4.06 -12.56
CA MET A 82 4.50 2.62 -12.36
C MET A 82 4.50 2.29 -10.88
N ALA A 83 3.71 1.31 -10.47
CA ALA A 83 3.72 0.83 -9.11
C ALA A 83 3.51 -0.69 -9.04
N ARG A 84 4.00 -1.29 -7.97
CA ARG A 84 3.85 -2.71 -7.65
C ARG A 84 2.87 -2.89 -6.50
N VAL A 85 1.93 -3.82 -6.65
CA VAL A 85 1.06 -4.24 -5.56
C VAL A 85 1.92 -4.95 -4.50
N VAL A 86 1.90 -4.48 -3.25
CA VAL A 86 2.65 -5.11 -2.15
C VAL A 86 1.76 -5.97 -1.26
N TRP A 87 0.50 -5.59 -1.09
CA TRP A 87 -0.52 -6.37 -0.37
C TRP A 87 -1.91 -5.99 -0.86
N THR A 88 -2.86 -6.89 -0.67
CA THR A 88 -4.30 -6.67 -0.88
C THR A 88 -5.07 -7.18 0.34
N ARG A 89 -6.16 -6.51 0.71
CA ARG A 89 -7.07 -6.94 1.78
C ARG A 89 -8.50 -6.64 1.38
N ILE A 90 -9.41 -7.58 1.65
CA ILE A 90 -10.84 -7.37 1.41
C ILE A 90 -11.42 -6.58 2.58
N VAL A 91 -12.14 -5.49 2.29
CA VAL A 91 -12.83 -4.64 3.26
C VAL A 91 -14.28 -4.45 2.82
N GLY A 92 -15.17 -5.22 3.45
CA GLY A 92 -16.58 -5.29 3.06
C GLY A 92 -16.73 -5.79 1.62
N GLN A 93 -17.29 -4.95 0.76
CA GLN A 93 -17.49 -5.23 -0.67
C GLN A 93 -16.34 -4.71 -1.56
N SER A 94 -15.32 -4.08 -0.96
CA SER A 94 -14.18 -3.51 -1.67
C SER A 94 -12.89 -4.26 -1.36
N VAL A 95 -11.87 -4.02 -2.16
CA VAL A 95 -10.50 -4.45 -1.92
C VAL A 95 -9.66 -3.21 -1.72
N GLU A 96 -8.90 -3.17 -0.63
CA GLU A 96 -7.83 -2.19 -0.48
C GLU A 96 -6.50 -2.82 -0.84
N SER A 97 -5.68 -2.07 -1.55
CA SER A 97 -4.37 -2.51 -1.97
C SER A 97 -3.31 -1.47 -1.63
N GLY A 98 -2.14 -1.94 -1.21
CA GLY A 98 -0.95 -1.13 -1.05
C GLY A 98 -0.10 -1.19 -2.32
N PHE A 99 0.37 -0.04 -2.77
CA PHE A 99 1.20 0.09 -3.96
C PHE A 99 2.53 0.76 -3.60
N LEU A 100 3.63 0.22 -4.12
CA LEU A 100 4.97 0.80 -4.03
C LEU A 100 5.36 1.34 -5.41
N PHE A 101 5.79 2.60 -5.49
CA PHE A 101 6.26 3.17 -6.75
C PHE A 101 7.46 2.37 -7.28
N CYS A 102 7.43 2.00 -8.55
CA CYS A 102 8.60 1.45 -9.22
C CYS A 102 9.56 2.61 -9.51
N GLN A 103 10.81 2.50 -9.09
CA GLN A 103 11.83 3.45 -9.52
C GLN A 103 11.96 3.36 -11.04
N GLY A 104 11.77 4.49 -11.73
CA GLY A 104 12.04 4.55 -13.14
C GLY A 104 13.51 4.25 -13.37
N LYS A 105 13.84 3.17 -14.07
CA LYS A 105 15.07 3.20 -14.85
C LYS A 105 14.81 4.17 -15.98
N HIS A 106 15.27 5.41 -15.82
CA HIS A 106 15.58 6.26 -16.96
C HIS A 106 16.55 5.44 -17.82
N LYS A 107 16.04 4.82 -18.90
CA LYS A 107 16.90 4.43 -20.00
C LYS A 107 17.02 5.67 -20.85
N GLU A 108 18.18 6.29 -20.73
CA GLU A 108 18.76 7.22 -21.71
C GLU A 108 18.83 6.55 -23.09
#